data_AF-A0A951NBQ1-F1
#
_entry.id   AF-A0A951NBQ1-F1
#
_cell.length_a   1.000
_cell.length_b   1.000
_cell.length_c   1.000
_cell.angle_alpha   90.00
_cell.angle_beta   90.00
_cell.angle_gamma   90.00
#
_symmetry.space_group_name_H-M   'P 1'
#
loop_
_entity.id
_entity.type
_entity.pdbx_description
1 polymer ?
#
loop_
_entity_poly.entity_id
_entity_poly.type
_entity_poly.pdbx_seq_one_letter_code
_entity_poly.pdbx_strand_id
1 'polypeptide(L)'
;MRDLRTGEVFDVRERTFSAAATPGTLICGRAVPNGESHQLIGGLFGVAPGTEGALLQLLDEGNGLALLAYVADLHRPPVIIGPDGQVIDLDDLDPGNRPGNSGPALSADDPEICEAMQEFLERHEQQWCEEQVPALGGVTPIQAAADPTRRDALIRLIASFPTIDPSTGAFGLRPDRLRSLLDLPPSPPF
;
A
#
# COMPACT_ATOMS: atom_id res chain seq x y z
N MET A 1 8.96 -7.79 -18.36
CA MET A 1 7.63 -8.13 -17.79
C MET A 1 6.57 -7.53 -18.68
N ARG A 2 5.35 -8.09 -18.68
CA ARG A 2 4.22 -7.57 -19.46
C ARG A 2 3.12 -7.13 -18.51
N ASP A 3 2.70 -5.87 -18.62
CA ASP A 3 1.51 -5.37 -17.98
C ASP A 3 0.28 -6.04 -18.61
N LEU A 4 -0.56 -6.69 -17.80
CA LEU A 4 -1.73 -7.41 -18.30
C LEU A 4 -2.88 -6.49 -18.72
N ARG A 5 -2.96 -5.29 -18.14
CA ARG A 5 -3.98 -4.30 -18.45
C ARG A 5 -3.68 -3.59 -19.75
N THR A 6 -2.47 -3.04 -19.88
CA THR A 6 -2.10 -2.22 -21.05
C THR A 6 -1.48 -3.04 -22.17
N GLY A 7 -0.96 -4.23 -21.85
CA GLY A 7 -0.17 -5.06 -22.76
C GLY A 7 1.26 -4.57 -22.95
N GLU A 8 1.66 -3.47 -22.30
CA GLU A 8 2.99 -2.88 -22.37
C GLU A 8 4.05 -3.86 -21.84
N VAL A 9 5.22 -3.86 -22.47
CA VAL A 9 6.35 -4.71 -22.07
C VAL A 9 7.50 -3.83 -21.64
N PHE A 10 7.99 -4.04 -20.42
CA PHE A 10 9.11 -3.27 -19.87
C PHE A 10 10.14 -4.16 -19.17
N ASP A 11 11.39 -3.73 -19.20
CA ASP A 11 12.47 -4.39 -18.48
C ASP A 11 12.45 -4.02 -16.99
N VAL A 12 12.55 -5.05 -16.16
CA VAL A 12 12.54 -4.92 -14.69
C VAL A 12 13.82 -5.50 -14.13
N ARG A 13 14.54 -4.70 -13.37
CA ARG A 13 15.75 -5.11 -12.66
C ARG A 13 15.36 -5.55 -11.25
N GLU A 14 15.12 -6.85 -11.07
CA GLU A 14 14.81 -7.46 -9.76
C GLU A 14 15.71 -8.67 -9.49
N ARG A 15 16.32 -8.73 -8.29
CA ARG A 15 17.30 -9.79 -7.94
C ARG A 15 16.70 -10.95 -7.13
N THR A 16 15.60 -10.71 -6.41
CA THR A 16 15.03 -11.68 -5.46
C THR A 16 14.04 -12.63 -6.13
N PHE A 17 13.19 -12.11 -7.03
CA PHE A 17 12.17 -12.89 -7.73
C PHE A 17 12.63 -13.52 -9.04
N SER A 18 13.71 -13.01 -9.64
CA SER A 18 14.18 -13.46 -10.97
C SER A 18 14.63 -14.93 -11.00
N ALA A 19 15.00 -15.51 -9.87
CA ALA A 19 15.37 -16.93 -9.79
C ALA A 19 14.17 -17.90 -9.82
N ALA A 20 12.97 -17.43 -9.47
CA ALA A 20 11.75 -18.24 -9.43
C ALA A 20 10.76 -17.93 -10.56
N ALA A 21 10.97 -16.82 -11.28
CA ALA A 21 10.08 -16.38 -12.35
C ALA A 21 10.24 -17.25 -13.61
N THR A 22 9.12 -17.75 -14.13
CA THR A 22 9.06 -18.42 -15.44
C THR A 22 8.04 -17.72 -16.36
N PRO A 23 8.17 -17.84 -17.69
CA PRO A 23 7.15 -17.30 -18.60
C PRO A 23 5.75 -17.84 -18.23
N GLY A 24 4.80 -16.93 -18.05
CA GLY A 24 3.43 -17.26 -17.61
C GLY A 24 3.20 -17.13 -16.09
N THR A 25 4.22 -16.91 -15.28
CA THR A 25 4.04 -16.53 -13.87
C THR A 25 3.34 -15.17 -13.78
N LEU A 26 2.22 -15.12 -13.08
CA LEU A 26 1.49 -13.88 -12.79
C LEU A 26 1.90 -13.35 -11.42
N ILE A 27 2.14 -12.04 -11.34
CA ILE A 27 2.52 -11.34 -10.13
C ILE A 27 1.79 -10.01 -10.03
N CYS A 28 1.57 -9.56 -8.80
CA CYS A 28 1.14 -8.21 -8.50
C CYS A 28 2.22 -7.51 -7.68
N GLY A 29 2.66 -6.35 -8.14
CA GLY A 29 3.70 -5.54 -7.52
C GLY A 29 3.82 -4.18 -8.19
N ARG A 30 4.50 -3.24 -7.53
CA ARG A 30 4.65 -1.86 -8.03
C ARG A 30 5.96 -1.69 -8.79
N ALA A 31 5.88 -1.62 -10.12
CA ALA A 31 7.00 -1.25 -10.98
C ALA A 31 7.17 0.28 -11.01
N VAL A 32 8.38 0.75 -10.68
CA VAL A 32 8.73 2.17 -10.64
C VAL A 32 9.91 2.42 -11.58
N PRO A 33 9.87 3.43 -12.46
CA PRO A 33 11.00 3.79 -13.31
C PRO A 33 12.25 4.14 -12.49
N ASN A 34 13.43 3.64 -12.88
CA ASN A 34 14.71 3.93 -12.24
C ASN A 34 15.79 4.43 -13.22
N GLY A 35 15.36 5.02 -14.34
CA GLY A 35 16.21 5.46 -15.45
C GLY A 35 15.84 4.71 -16.72
N GLU A 36 16.74 3.84 -17.19
CA GLU A 36 16.54 3.03 -18.41
C GLU A 36 15.68 1.78 -18.18
N SER A 37 15.32 1.46 -16.94
CA SER A 37 14.53 0.28 -16.58
C SER A 37 13.50 0.58 -15.49
N HIS A 38 12.86 -0.47 -14.98
CA HIS A 38 11.98 -0.41 -13.82
C HIS A 38 12.55 -1.24 -12.66
N GLN A 39 12.19 -0.85 -11.43
CA GLN A 39 12.42 -1.62 -10.21
C GLN A 39 11.08 -1.94 -9.54
N LEU A 40 10.98 -3.10 -8.91
CA LEU A 40 9.83 -3.43 -8.06
C LEU A 40 10.06 -2.85 -6.66
N ILE A 41 9.10 -2.07 -6.15
CA ILE A 41 9.17 -1.47 -4.82
C ILE A 41 7.98 -1.94 -3.98
N GLY A 42 8.25 -2.35 -2.75
CA GLY A 42 7.24 -2.81 -1.81
C GLY A 42 6.99 -4.31 -1.89
N GLY A 43 5.77 -4.73 -1.52
CA GLY A 43 5.36 -6.12 -1.56
C GLY A 43 5.17 -6.65 -2.98
N LEU A 44 5.53 -7.91 -3.16
CA LEU A 44 5.31 -8.68 -4.38
C LEU A 44 4.60 -9.97 -3.97
N PHE A 45 3.49 -10.30 -4.61
CA PHE A 45 2.83 -11.58 -4.41
C PHE A 45 2.44 -12.22 -5.75
N GLY A 46 2.42 -13.56 -5.75
CA GLY A 46 1.98 -14.34 -6.90
C GLY A 46 0.47 -14.29 -7.07
N VAL A 47 0.01 -14.33 -8.31
CA VAL A 47 -1.42 -14.33 -8.65
C VAL A 47 -1.77 -15.68 -9.28
N ALA A 48 -2.83 -16.30 -8.80
CA ALA A 48 -3.30 -17.56 -9.37
C ALA A 48 -3.88 -17.33 -10.78
N PRO A 49 -3.50 -18.13 -11.80
CA PRO A 49 -4.06 -18.01 -13.14
C PRO A 49 -5.60 -18.12 -13.15
N GLY A 50 -6.25 -17.24 -13.91
CA GLY A 50 -7.71 -17.15 -14.01
C GLY A 50 -8.34 -16.21 -12.98
N THR A 51 -7.56 -15.64 -12.06
CA THR A 51 -8.04 -14.67 -11.04
C THR A 51 -7.63 -13.23 -11.34
N GLU A 52 -6.76 -13.02 -12.33
CA GLU A 52 -6.18 -11.71 -12.65
C GLU A 52 -7.23 -10.64 -12.97
N GLY A 53 -8.36 -11.00 -13.58
CA GLY A 53 -9.43 -10.06 -13.89
C GLY A 53 -10.07 -9.46 -12.63
N ALA A 54 -10.34 -10.28 -11.61
CA ALA A 54 -10.89 -9.82 -10.35
C ALA A 54 -9.88 -8.96 -9.57
N LEU A 55 -8.60 -9.33 -9.60
CA LEU A 55 -7.56 -8.52 -8.98
C LEU A 55 -7.38 -7.17 -9.69
N LEU A 56 -7.40 -7.13 -11.02
CA LEU A 56 -7.33 -5.88 -11.77
C LEU A 56 -8.50 -4.95 -11.42
N GLN A 57 -9.71 -5.50 -11.33
CA GLN A 57 -10.87 -4.71 -10.89
C GLN A 57 -10.67 -4.16 -9.48
N LEU A 58 -10.22 -4.98 -8.54
CA LEU A 58 -9.92 -4.55 -7.17
C LEU A 58 -8.86 -3.44 -7.13
N LEU A 59 -7.83 -3.52 -7.98
CA LEU A 59 -6.82 -2.46 -8.12
C LEU A 59 -7.41 -1.18 -8.74
N ASP A 60 -8.39 -1.27 -9.64
CA ASP A 60 -9.09 -0.11 -10.20
C ASP A 60 -9.98 0.60 -9.18
N GLU A 61 -10.59 -0.16 -8.27
CA GLU A 61 -11.39 0.39 -7.18
C GLU A 61 -10.52 1.17 -6.18
N GLY A 62 -9.21 0.93 -6.16
CA GLY A 62 -8.26 1.63 -5.29
C GLY A 62 -8.44 1.32 -3.80
N ASN A 63 -9.20 0.27 -3.46
CA ASN A 63 -9.46 -0.14 -2.08
C ASN A 63 -8.31 -1.00 -1.55
N GLY A 64 -7.36 -0.35 -0.88
CA GLY A 64 -6.20 -0.97 -0.27
C GLY A 64 -6.53 -1.96 0.85
N LEU A 65 -7.64 -1.77 1.56
CA LEU A 65 -8.05 -2.71 2.62
C LEU A 65 -8.62 -4.00 2.02
N ALA A 66 -9.44 -3.91 0.99
CA ALA A 66 -9.92 -5.07 0.25
C ALA A 66 -8.75 -5.80 -0.44
N LEU A 67 -7.75 -5.07 -0.94
CA LEU A 67 -6.49 -5.66 -1.44
C LEU A 67 -5.71 -6.38 -0.33
N LEU A 68 -5.62 -5.81 0.87
CA LEU A 68 -4.96 -6.44 2.00
C LEU A 68 -5.69 -7.72 2.44
N ALA A 69 -7.03 -7.69 2.49
CA ALA A 69 -7.85 -8.86 2.79
C ALA A 69 -7.63 -9.98 1.75
N TYR A 70 -7.58 -9.63 0.47
CA TYR A 70 -7.23 -10.57 -0.61
C TYR A 70 -5.85 -11.20 -0.39
N VAL A 71 -4.83 -10.40 -0.07
CA VAL A 71 -3.47 -10.90 0.19
C VAL A 71 -3.41 -11.77 1.45
N ALA A 72 -4.14 -11.41 2.50
CA ALA A 72 -4.23 -12.22 3.71
C ALA A 72 -4.83 -13.60 3.43
N ASP A 73 -5.85 -13.67 2.56
CA ASP A 73 -6.49 -14.92 2.16
C ASP A 73 -5.55 -15.84 1.37
N LEU A 74 -4.66 -15.29 0.55
CA LEU A 74 -3.60 -16.08 -0.13
C LEU A 74 -2.64 -16.78 0.83
N HIS A 75 -2.51 -16.29 2.05
CA HIS A 75 -1.63 -16.83 3.08
C HIS A 75 -2.38 -17.64 4.15
N ARG A 76 -3.70 -17.78 4.03
CA ARG A 76 -4.47 -18.56 4.99
C ARG A 76 -4.12 -20.05 4.90
N PRO A 77 -4.05 -20.73 6.05
CA PRO A 77 -4.02 -22.19 6.08
C PRO A 77 -5.22 -22.76 5.28
N PRO A 78 -5.03 -23.88 4.56
CA PRO A 78 -6.13 -24.53 3.87
C PRO A 78 -7.17 -25.05 4.87
N VAL A 79 -8.45 -24.92 4.53
CA VAL A 79 -9.55 -25.40 5.37
C VAL A 79 -9.98 -26.79 4.90
N ILE A 80 -10.12 -27.74 5.83
CA ILE A 80 -10.67 -29.07 5.52
C ILE A 80 -12.18 -29.04 5.77
N ILE A 81 -12.99 -29.31 4.75
CA ILE A 81 -14.44 -29.43 4.90
C ILE A 81 -14.78 -30.91 5.08
N GLY A 82 -15.35 -31.24 6.24
CA GLY A 82 -15.80 -32.59 6.57
C GLY A 82 -17.03 -33.03 5.74
N PRO A 83 -17.35 -34.34 5.74
CA PRO A 83 -18.46 -34.89 4.95
C PRO A 83 -19.86 -34.32 5.29
N ASP A 84 -19.99 -33.75 6.48
CA ASP A 84 -21.18 -33.09 7.03
C ASP A 84 -21.17 -31.56 6.83
N GLY A 85 -20.15 -31.03 6.15
CA GLY A 85 -19.95 -29.60 5.94
C GLY A 85 -19.27 -28.89 7.11
N GLN A 86 -18.80 -29.62 8.14
CA GLN A 86 -18.04 -28.99 9.23
C GLN A 86 -16.70 -28.47 8.69
N VAL A 87 -16.37 -27.23 9.03
CA VAL A 87 -15.06 -26.64 8.76
C VAL A 87 -14.11 -27.11 9.86
N ILE A 88 -13.08 -27.87 9.49
CA ILE A 88 -11.96 -28.24 10.36
C ILE A 88 -10.81 -27.31 10.01
N ASP A 89 -10.53 -26.37 10.91
CA ASP A 89 -9.31 -25.59 10.85
C ASP A 89 -8.13 -26.50 11.27
N LEU A 90 -7.05 -26.51 10.50
CA LEU A 90 -5.85 -27.27 10.86
C LEU A 90 -5.22 -26.74 12.16
N ASP A 91 -5.45 -25.47 12.50
CA ASP A 91 -5.03 -24.86 13.77
C ASP A 91 -5.79 -25.40 14.99
N ASP A 92 -6.98 -25.98 14.81
CA ASP A 92 -7.77 -26.62 15.88
C ASP A 92 -7.26 -28.02 16.27
N LEU A 93 -6.28 -28.57 15.52
CA LEU A 93 -5.69 -29.89 15.76
C LEU A 93 -4.44 -29.85 16.65
N ASP A 94 -3.96 -28.67 17.05
CA ASP A 94 -2.87 -28.52 18.03
C ASP A 94 -3.42 -28.42 19.47
N PRO A 95 -3.27 -29.46 20.32
CA PRO A 95 -3.77 -29.44 21.70
C PRO A 95 -3.07 -28.40 22.60
N GLY A 96 -2.01 -27.73 22.12
CA GLY A 96 -1.36 -26.59 22.78
C GLY A 96 -1.97 -25.23 22.45
N ASN A 97 -2.79 -25.12 21.39
CA ASN A 97 -3.41 -23.89 20.95
C ASN A 97 -4.84 -23.81 21.52
N ARG A 98 -5.13 -22.76 22.29
CA ARG A 98 -6.47 -22.59 22.87
C ARG A 98 -7.48 -22.27 21.75
N PRO A 99 -8.76 -22.69 21.90
CA PRO A 99 -9.80 -22.28 20.96
C PRO A 99 -9.92 -20.76 21.03
N GLY A 100 -9.54 -20.08 19.96
CA GLY A 100 -9.47 -18.63 19.90
C GLY A 100 -8.36 -18.04 19.03
N ASN A 101 -7.46 -18.84 18.44
CA ASN A 101 -6.45 -18.31 17.51
C ASN A 101 -6.90 -18.28 16.03
N SER A 102 -8.20 -18.45 15.76
CA SER A 102 -8.79 -17.71 14.64
C SER A 102 -8.76 -16.24 15.02
N GLY A 103 -7.60 -15.58 14.81
CA GLY A 103 -7.58 -14.12 14.80
C GLY A 103 -8.75 -13.67 13.94
N PRO A 104 -9.54 -12.67 14.38
CA PRO A 104 -10.69 -12.23 13.59
C PRO A 104 -10.22 -12.03 12.16
N ALA A 105 -11.01 -12.50 11.19
CA ALA A 105 -10.82 -12.08 9.82
C ALA A 105 -10.77 -10.55 9.90
N LEU A 106 -9.58 -9.97 9.74
CA LEU A 106 -9.36 -8.53 9.88
C LEU A 106 -10.28 -7.93 8.84
N SER A 107 -11.46 -7.49 9.27
CA SER A 107 -12.43 -6.93 8.37
C SER A 107 -11.84 -5.60 7.96
N ALA A 108 -11.78 -5.35 6.66
CA ALA A 108 -11.45 -4.03 6.13
C ALA A 108 -12.27 -2.93 6.82
N ASP A 109 -13.50 -3.26 7.25
CA ASP A 109 -14.44 -2.34 7.89
C ASP A 109 -14.38 -2.35 9.43
N ASP A 110 -13.37 -2.99 10.04
CA ASP A 110 -13.21 -2.96 11.50
C ASP A 110 -12.87 -1.52 11.95
N PRO A 111 -13.71 -0.90 12.82
CA PRO A 111 -13.47 0.47 13.27
C PRO A 111 -12.15 0.62 14.03
N GLU A 112 -11.69 -0.41 14.75
CA GLU A 112 -10.43 -0.36 15.50
C GLU A 112 -9.22 -0.31 14.56
N ILE A 113 -9.27 -1.07 13.45
CA ILE A 113 -8.23 -1.05 12.42
C ILE A 113 -8.23 0.30 11.69
N CYS A 114 -9.42 0.81 11.34
CA CYS A 114 -9.57 2.11 10.71
C CYS A 114 -8.97 3.23 11.58
N GLU A 115 -9.28 3.23 12.88
CA GLU A 115 -8.79 4.22 13.84
C GLU A 115 -7.26 4.11 14.02
N ALA A 116 -6.73 2.91 14.22
CA ALA A 116 -5.29 2.69 14.35
C ALA A 116 -4.51 3.15 13.10
N MET A 117 -5.07 2.91 11.91
CA MET A 117 -4.49 3.40 10.66
C MET A 117 -4.53 4.93 10.55
N GLN A 118 -5.63 5.57 10.97
CA GLN A 118 -5.73 7.02 11.01
C GLN A 118 -4.68 7.63 11.94
N GLU A 119 -4.55 7.11 13.16
CA GLU A 119 -3.51 7.57 14.09
C GLU A 119 -2.10 7.37 13.53
N PHE A 120 -1.86 6.25 12.84
CA PHE A 120 -0.58 5.99 12.19
C PHE A 120 -0.27 6.99 11.08
N LEU A 121 -1.23 7.28 10.21
CA LEU A 121 -1.10 8.31 9.16
C LEU A 121 -0.80 9.69 9.76
N GLU A 122 -1.55 10.09 10.78
CA GLU A 122 -1.37 11.39 11.42
C GLU A 122 0.01 11.55 12.06
N ARG A 123 0.48 10.51 12.77
CA ARG A 123 1.82 10.49 13.36
C ARG A 123 2.89 10.57 12.29
N HIS A 124 2.72 9.83 11.21
CA HIS A 124 3.66 9.81 10.09
C HIS A 124 3.74 11.17 9.38
N GLU A 125 2.61 11.84 9.18
CA GLU A 125 2.56 13.20 8.61
C GLU A 125 3.25 14.23 9.51
N GLN A 126 3.04 14.15 10.83
CA GLN A 126 3.74 15.01 11.78
C GLN A 126 5.25 14.74 11.78
N GLN A 127 5.64 13.47 11.79
CA GLN A 127 7.04 13.07 11.74
C GLN A 127 7.73 13.60 10.47
N TRP A 128 7.08 13.49 9.31
CA TRP A 128 7.63 14.00 8.05
C TRP A 128 7.89 15.51 8.10
N CYS A 129 7.04 16.29 8.78
CA CYS A 129 7.23 17.73 8.95
C CYS A 129 8.52 18.10 9.72
N GLU A 130 9.02 17.19 10.55
CA GLU A 130 10.25 17.32 11.33
C GLU A 130 11.45 16.62 10.68
N GLU A 131 11.22 15.78 9.66
CA GLU A 131 12.27 15.05 8.96
C GLU A 131 12.98 15.92 7.90
N GLN A 132 14.27 15.69 7.69
CA GLN A 132 15.02 16.35 6.62
C GLN A 132 14.63 15.78 5.26
N VAL A 133 14.12 16.65 4.37
CA VAL A 133 13.67 16.22 3.05
C VAL A 133 14.72 16.58 1.99
N PRO A 134 15.33 15.61 1.30
CA PRO A 134 16.35 15.87 0.29
C PRO A 134 15.88 16.81 -0.83
N ALA A 135 14.61 16.69 -1.25
CA ALA A 135 14.02 17.55 -2.27
C ALA A 135 13.92 19.04 -1.86
N LEU A 136 14.00 19.35 -0.57
CA LEU A 136 14.04 20.72 -0.04
C LEU A 136 15.48 21.21 0.21
N GLY A 137 16.48 20.43 -0.21
CA GLY A 137 17.89 20.69 0.09
C GLY A 137 18.29 20.26 1.50
N GLY A 138 17.65 19.21 2.04
CA GLY A 138 18.00 18.62 3.33
C GLY A 138 17.50 19.38 4.56
N VAL A 139 16.61 20.36 4.39
CA VAL A 139 15.90 21.02 5.49
C VAL A 139 14.57 20.35 5.77
N THR A 140 14.00 20.61 6.94
CA THR A 140 12.68 20.08 7.29
C THR A 140 11.55 20.89 6.65
N PRO A 141 10.37 20.30 6.39
CA PRO A 141 9.21 21.03 5.89
C PRO A 141 8.81 22.22 6.77
N ILE A 142 8.92 22.11 8.10
CA ILE A 142 8.65 23.23 9.03
C ILE A 142 9.62 24.39 8.78
N GLN A 143 10.92 24.11 8.59
CA GLN A 143 11.92 25.13 8.29
C GLN A 143 11.67 25.78 6.92
N ALA A 144 11.33 24.98 5.92
CA ALA A 144 11.03 25.47 4.57
C ALA A 144 9.75 26.32 4.52
N ALA A 145 8.75 26.04 5.36
CA ALA A 145 7.53 26.85 5.48
C ALA A 145 7.82 28.22 6.11
N ALA A 146 8.70 28.27 7.10
CA ALA A 146 9.09 29.50 7.80
C ALA A 146 10.00 30.42 6.96
N ASP A 147 10.69 29.90 5.95
CA ASP A 147 11.55 30.65 5.03
C ASP A 147 10.77 31.07 3.76
N PRO A 148 10.48 32.37 3.55
CA PRO A 148 9.74 32.85 2.37
C PRO A 148 10.37 32.45 1.04
N THR A 149 11.69 32.28 0.97
CA THR A 149 12.40 31.92 -0.26
C THR A 149 12.29 30.44 -0.61
N ARG A 150 11.99 29.59 0.39
CA ARG A 150 11.84 28.13 0.22
C ARG A 150 10.40 27.67 0.21
N ARG A 151 9.46 28.51 0.68
CA ARG A 151 8.03 28.20 0.77
C ARG A 151 7.44 27.76 -0.56
N ASP A 152 7.82 28.40 -1.68
CA ASP A 152 7.34 28.01 -3.01
C ASP A 152 7.84 26.62 -3.44
N ALA A 153 9.06 26.24 -3.07
CA ALA A 153 9.60 24.92 -3.36
C ALA A 153 8.85 23.83 -2.57
N LEU A 154 8.53 24.11 -1.30
CA LEU A 154 7.71 23.24 -0.46
C LEU A 154 6.30 23.08 -1.01
N ILE A 155 5.65 24.18 -1.41
CA ILE A 155 4.29 24.13 -2.00
C ILE A 155 4.29 23.28 -3.27
N ARG A 156 5.28 23.46 -4.16
CA ARG A 156 5.42 22.64 -5.37
C ARG A 156 5.67 21.16 -5.06
N LEU A 157 6.47 20.86 -4.04
CA LEU A 157 6.72 19.49 -3.60
C LEU A 157 5.42 18.84 -3.09
N ILE A 158 4.69 19.51 -2.21
CA ILE A 158 3.42 19.00 -1.69
C ILE A 158 2.39 18.83 -2.83
N ALA A 159 2.36 19.74 -3.80
CA ALA A 159 1.49 19.62 -4.98
C ALA A 159 1.85 18.44 -5.90
N SER A 160 3.07 17.90 -5.81
CA SER A 160 3.48 16.70 -6.57
C SER A 160 3.00 15.39 -5.94
N PHE A 161 2.55 15.43 -4.68
CA PHE A 161 2.08 14.24 -3.99
C PHE A 161 0.68 13.87 -4.47
N PRO A 162 0.39 12.56 -4.65
CA PRO A 162 -0.93 12.13 -5.05
C PRO A 162 -1.97 12.49 -3.99
N THR A 163 -3.18 12.83 -4.42
CA THR A 163 -4.32 12.92 -3.49
C THR A 163 -4.69 11.52 -3.04
N ILE A 164 -4.65 11.29 -1.74
CA ILE A 164 -4.94 10.01 -1.12
C ILE A 164 -6.20 10.17 -0.27
N ASP A 165 -7.19 9.33 -0.53
CA ASP A 165 -8.35 9.19 0.35
C ASP A 165 -8.03 8.13 1.41
N PRO A 166 -7.87 8.50 2.70
CA PRO A 166 -7.54 7.55 3.76
C PRO A 166 -8.62 6.49 3.97
N SER A 167 -9.87 6.74 3.57
CA SER A 167 -10.95 5.74 3.65
C SER A 167 -10.74 4.56 2.69
N THR A 168 -9.90 4.74 1.67
CA THR A 168 -9.54 3.67 0.73
C THR A 168 -8.43 2.77 1.28
N GLY A 169 -7.87 3.04 2.46
CA GLY A 169 -6.72 2.32 3.00
C GLY A 169 -5.40 2.61 2.27
N ALA A 170 -5.40 3.51 1.29
CA ALA A 170 -4.19 3.96 0.64
C ALA A 170 -3.30 4.73 1.63
N PHE A 171 -2.01 4.35 1.66
CA PHE A 171 -1.03 4.92 2.59
C PHE A 171 -0.15 5.96 1.90
N GLY A 172 -0.05 7.16 2.49
CA GLY A 172 0.88 8.20 2.07
C GLY A 172 0.60 9.55 2.71
N LEU A 173 1.39 10.55 2.32
CA LEU A 173 1.30 11.91 2.86
C LEU A 173 0.16 12.68 2.20
N ARG A 174 -0.85 13.11 2.97
CA ARG A 174 -2.00 13.82 2.40
C ARG A 174 -1.65 15.29 2.16
N PRO A 175 -1.71 15.79 0.91
CA PRO A 175 -1.28 17.14 0.58
C PRO A 175 -2.01 18.23 1.38
N ASP A 176 -3.32 18.10 1.56
CA ASP A 176 -4.13 19.09 2.27
C ASP A 176 -3.85 19.09 3.77
N ARG A 177 -3.62 17.91 4.36
CA ARG A 177 -3.25 17.78 5.77
C ARG A 177 -1.88 18.38 6.05
N LEU A 178 -0.90 18.12 5.18
CA LEU A 178 0.43 18.73 5.26
C LEU A 178 0.36 20.26 5.15
N ARG A 179 -0.47 20.79 4.25
CA ARG A 179 -0.69 22.24 4.15
C ARG A 179 -1.25 22.83 5.45
N SER A 180 -2.22 22.18 6.07
CA SER A 180 -2.76 22.60 7.37
C SER A 180 -1.71 22.56 8.49
N LEU A 181 -0.88 21.51 8.55
CA LEU A 181 0.18 21.39 9.57
C LEU A 181 1.28 22.45 9.42
N LEU A 182 1.54 22.90 8.19
CA LEU A 182 2.61 23.82 7.85
C LEU A 182 2.15 25.27 7.66
N ASP A 183 0.89 25.58 7.98
CA ASP A 183 0.26 26.89 7.80
C ASP A 183 0.42 27.44 6.37
N LEU A 184 0.24 26.55 5.38
CA LEU A 184 0.32 26.87 3.95
C LEU A 184 -1.08 27.16 3.39
N PRO A 185 -1.18 27.99 2.33
CA PRO A 185 -2.47 28.20 1.66
C PRO A 185 -3.04 26.87 1.15
N PRO A 186 -4.37 26.69 1.18
CA PRO A 186 -5.01 25.49 0.66
C PRO A 186 -4.70 25.32 -0.83
N SER A 187 -4.77 24.08 -1.31
CA SER A 187 -4.58 23.81 -2.73
C SER A 187 -5.59 24.64 -3.54
N PRO A 188 -5.18 25.31 -4.65
CA PRO A 188 -6.15 25.97 -5.51
C PRO A 188 -7.17 24.93 -6.02
N PRO A 189 -8.47 25.27 -6.04
CA PRO A 189 -9.47 24.42 -6.66
C PRO A 189 -9.16 24.31 -8.17
N PHE A 190 -9.21 23.08 -8.69
CA PHE A 190 -9.13 22.80 -10.13
C PHE A 190 -10.39 23.29 -10.86
#